data_AF-A0A645G0B1-F1
#
_entry.id   AF-A0A645G0B1-F1
#
_cell.length_a   1.000
_cell.length_b   1.000
_cell.length_c   1.000
_cell.angle_alpha   90.00
_cell.angle_beta   90.00
_cell.angle_gamma   90.00
#
_symmetry.space_group_name_H-M   'P 1'
#
loop_
_entity.id
_entity.type
_entity.pdbx_description
1 polymer ?
#
loop_
_entity_poly.entity_id
_entity_poly.type
_entity_poly.pdbx_seq_one_letter_code
_entity_poly.pdbx_strand_id
1 'polypeptide(L)' 'MLEINEALEDEPEAINEDPYANWIIKVKISDDSQVEGLMDVAAYKAAL' A
#
# COMPACT_ATOMS: atom_id res chain seq x y z
N MET A 1 -8.29 1.63 -11.18
CA MET A 1 -8.43 0.75 -10.00
C MET A 1 -8.57 -0.67 -10.50
N LEU A 2 -7.86 -1.64 -9.93
CA LEU A 2 -7.92 -3.05 -10.33
C LEU A 2 -8.70 -3.88 -9.31
N GLU A 3 -8.49 -3.64 -8.02
CA GLU A 3 -9.05 -4.43 -6.93
C GLU A 3 -9.11 -3.60 -5.64
N ILE A 4 -10.09 -3.87 -4.80
CA ILE A 4 -10.18 -3.42 -3.39
C ILE A 4 -10.14 -4.69 -2.54
N ASN A 5 -9.46 -4.65 -1.40
CA ASN A 5 -9.44 -5.76 -0.46
C ASN A 5 -10.74 -5.78 0.36
N GLU A 6 -11.80 -6.40 -0.19
CA GLU A 6 -13.11 -6.49 0.46
C GLU A 6 -13.06 -7.19 1.83
N ALA A 7 -12.04 -8.03 2.09
CA ALA A 7 -11.88 -8.66 3.40
C ALA A 7 -11.66 -7.65 4.55
N LEU A 8 -11.11 -6.47 4.25
CA LEU A 8 -10.94 -5.40 5.25
C LEU A 8 -12.24 -4.69 5.61
N GLU A 9 -13.35 -4.92 4.89
CA GLU A 9 -14.66 -4.41 5.29
C GLU A 9 -15.20 -5.18 6.51
N ASP A 10 -14.97 -6.50 6.54
CA ASP A 10 -15.39 -7.38 7.61
C ASP A 10 -14.33 -7.51 8.72
N GLU A 11 -13.04 -7.52 8.36
CA GLU A 11 -11.89 -7.74 9.24
C GLU A 11 -10.87 -6.58 9.16
N PRO A 12 -11.24 -5.34 9.54
CA PRO A 12 -10.35 -4.18 9.41
C PRO A 12 -9.08 -4.29 10.26
N GLU A 13 -9.08 -5.06 11.34
CA GLU A 13 -7.94 -5.29 12.21
C GLU A 13 -6.80 -6.05 11.54
N ALA A 14 -7.06 -6.81 10.47
CA ALA A 14 -6.05 -7.59 9.77
C ALA A 14 -4.89 -6.71 9.26
N ILE A 15 -5.17 -5.46 8.89
CA ILE A 15 -4.14 -4.49 8.48
C ILE A 15 -3.19 -4.11 9.62
N ASN A 16 -3.65 -4.16 10.87
CA ASN A 16 -2.82 -3.86 12.02
C ASN A 16 -1.92 -5.05 12.39
N GLU A 17 -2.40 -6.28 12.16
CA GLU A 17 -1.65 -7.51 12.47
C GLU A 17 -0.53 -7.78 11.46
N ASP A 18 -0.82 -7.64 10.17
CA ASP A 18 0.17 -7.76 9.11
C ASP A 18 -0.12 -6.75 7.96
N PRO A 19 0.43 -5.53 8.04
CA PRO A 19 0.16 -4.47 7.06
C PRO A 19 0.76 -4.72 5.68
N TYR A 20 1.68 -5.69 5.54
CA TYR A 20 2.31 -6.02 4.26
C TYR A 20 1.61 -7.20 3.57
N ALA A 21 0.97 -8.09 4.32
CA ALA A 21 0.08 -9.10 3.76
C ALA A 21 -1.31 -8.53 3.44
N ASN A 22 -1.79 -7.57 4.24
CA ASN A 22 -3.11 -6.96 4.10
C ASN A 22 -3.03 -5.59 3.43
N TRP A 23 -3.33 -5.58 2.13
CA TRP A 23 -3.31 -4.38 1.27
C TRP A 23 -4.70 -3.72 1.21
N ILE A 24 -4.77 -2.45 0.80
CA ILE A 24 -6.04 -1.71 0.71
C ILE A 24 -6.60 -1.74 -0.72
N ILE A 25 -5.80 -1.32 -1.70
CA ILE A 25 -6.16 -1.32 -3.13
C ILE A 25 -5.04 -1.83 -4.02
N LYS A 26 -5.39 -2.39 -5.17
CA LYS A 26 -4.47 -2.58 -6.29
C LYS A 26 -4.82 -1.61 -7.40
N VAL A 27 -3.81 -0.90 -7.90
CA VAL A 27 -3.96 0.06 -8.99
C VAL A 27 -2.99 -0.29 -10.12
N LYS A 28 -3.43 -0.02 -11.36
CA LYS A 28 -2.55 -0.11 -12.52
C LYS A 28 -1.72 1.16 -12.59
N ILE A 29 -0.40 1.02 -12.58
CA ILE A 29 0.52 2.10 -12.92
C ILE A 29 0.46 2.29 -14.43
N SER A 30 0.10 3.49 -14.86
CA SER A 30 -0.03 3.83 -16.29
C SER A 30 1.27 4.37 -16.88
N ASP A 31 2.17 4.84 -16.03
CA ASP A 31 3.44 5.48 -16.37
C ASP A 31 4.45 5.22 -15.25
N ASP A 32 5.60 4.64 -15.59
CA ASP A 32 6.63 4.25 -14.62
C ASP A 32 7.23 5.46 -13.89
N SER A 33 7.20 6.67 -14.48
CA SER A 33 7.66 7.89 -13.81
C SER A 33 6.84 8.23 -12.56
N GLN A 34 5.62 7.69 -12.42
CA GLN A 34 4.76 7.91 -11.26
C GLN A 34 5.35 7.39 -9.95
N VAL A 35 6.27 6.42 -10.01
CA VAL A 35 6.91 5.84 -8.80
C VAL A 35 8.26 6.47 -8.48
N GLU A 36 8.85 7.26 -9.37
CA GLU A 36 10.17 7.87 -9.17
C GLU A 36 10.20 8.88 -8.00
N GLY A 37 9.06 9.51 -7.72
CA GLY A 37 8.92 10.46 -6.60
C GLY A 37 8.60 9.82 -5.25
N LEU A 38 8.45 8.49 -5.18
CA LEU A 38 8.16 7.79 -3.93
C LEU A 38 9.42 7.67 -3.05
N MET A 39 9.21 7.62 -1.74
CA MET A 39 10.31 7.45 -0.79
C MET A 39 10.81 6.00 -0.80
N ASP A 40 12.12 5.82 -0.78
CA ASP A 40 12.71 4.53 -0.45
C ASP A 40 12.64 4.25 1.07
N VAL A 41 13.07 3.05 1.48
CA VAL A 41 13.05 2.61 2.88
C VAL A 41 13.91 3.50 3.79
N ALA A 42 15.06 4.00 3.30
CA ALA A 42 15.96 4.80 4.11
C ALA A 42 15.41 6.21 4.31
N ALA A 43 14.91 6.84 3.23
CA ALA A 43 14.27 8.14 3.26
C ALA A 43 13.03 8.12 4.16
N TYR A 44 12.20 7.09 4.07
CA TYR A 44 11.01 6.97 4.92
C TYR A 44 11.38 6.87 6.41
N LYS A 45 12.36 6.03 6.76
CA LYS A 45 12.83 5.90 8.16
C LYS A 45 13.41 7.19 8.72
N ALA A 46 14.04 8.01 7.90
CA ALA A 46 14.58 9.30 8.32
C ALA A 46 13.51 10.36 8.58
N ALA A 47 12.28 10.16 8.08
CA ALA A 47 11.15 11.07 8.25
C ALA A 47 10.20 10.69 9.41
N LEU A 48 10.43 9.55 10.07
CA LEU A 48 9.73 9.10 11.27
C LEU A 48 10.27 9.80 12.53
#